data_AF-A0AAE9Y877-F1
#
_entry.id   AF-A0AAE9Y877-F1
#
_cell.length_a   1.000
_cell.length_b   1.000
_cell.length_c   1.000
_cell.angle_alpha   90.00
_cell.angle_beta   90.00
_cell.angle_gamma   90.00
#
_symmetry.space_group_name_H-M   'P 1'
#
loop_
_entity.id
_entity.type
_entity.pdbx_description
1 polymer ?
#
loop_
_entity_poly.entity_id
_entity_poly.type
_entity_poly.pdbx_seq_one_letter_code
_entity_poly.pdbx_strand_id
1 'polypeptide(L)'
;MATGKTIGVTSAAALVVLLAATIGLPVLTVSGLFDRPELGFGPSAASLDGVPPVAADAYQRAAAAAPSFSPPCSVPASLLAGVGEVESGHGTHGGATVSGNGDVRPPIVGIPLPQLGEDTDGGSWDGSTTVDHAVGPMQFIPSTWRAYGADGNDDGATDPHNLYDAALAAARYLCASGSPMATESDWRRGLWAYNHSEAYADDVIKAARRYEPAETSPTSGTGDVQLVEVEGIGPTNIVWAHQVRSLLAAAAADGVPLTGSSYRNPDEQIALRKAHCGNSHHAIYEMPSSQCSPPTARPGTSQHEQGLAIDFDACSTRATACWRWLSAHASSFGIHPLSSEPWHWSIDGR
;
A
#
# COMPACT_ATOMS: atom_id res chain seq x y z
N MET A 1 50.51 -20.40 -75.55
CA MET A 1 51.58 -21.42 -75.60
C MET A 1 51.63 -22.11 -74.24
N ALA A 2 51.82 -23.44 -74.23
CA ALA A 2 51.86 -24.38 -73.09
C ALA A 2 50.52 -24.62 -72.35
N THR A 3 49.80 -25.74 -72.57
CA THR A 3 49.93 -27.07 -71.91
C THR A 3 49.84 -26.96 -70.38
N GLY A 4 48.95 -27.59 -69.62
CA GLY A 4 48.21 -28.84 -69.77
C GLY A 4 48.36 -29.64 -68.46
N LYS A 5 47.31 -30.39 -68.10
CA LYS A 5 47.34 -31.64 -67.30
C LYS A 5 47.04 -31.59 -65.79
N THR A 6 46.07 -32.43 -65.47
CA THR A 6 45.53 -32.91 -64.19
C THR A 6 46.48 -33.86 -63.43
N ILE A 7 46.14 -34.09 -62.15
CA ILE A 7 46.37 -35.27 -61.27
C ILE A 7 47.15 -34.93 -59.99
N GLY A 8 46.61 -35.33 -58.82
CA GLY A 8 47.45 -35.72 -57.67
C GLY A 8 46.87 -35.45 -56.28
N VAL A 9 46.31 -36.48 -55.67
CA VAL A 9 45.89 -36.60 -54.26
C VAL A 9 47.11 -36.63 -53.33
N THR A 10 47.05 -36.02 -52.14
CA THR A 10 47.62 -36.58 -50.89
C THR A 10 47.04 -35.93 -49.63
N SER A 11 46.64 -36.79 -48.70
CA SER A 11 46.19 -36.55 -47.32
C SER A 11 47.23 -35.87 -46.42
N ALA A 12 46.77 -35.17 -45.38
CA ALA A 12 47.26 -35.32 -44.00
C ALA A 12 46.42 -34.48 -43.03
N ALA A 13 45.70 -35.16 -42.13
CA ALA A 13 45.13 -34.55 -40.93
C ALA A 13 46.27 -34.13 -39.99
N ALA A 14 46.33 -32.85 -39.64
CA ALA A 14 47.19 -32.36 -38.57
C ALA A 14 46.35 -32.14 -37.32
N LEU A 15 46.49 -33.08 -36.39
CA LEU A 15 46.00 -33.04 -35.02
C LEU A 15 46.75 -31.93 -34.27
N VAL A 16 46.09 -30.80 -34.00
CA VAL A 16 46.61 -29.77 -33.09
C VAL A 16 46.20 -30.17 -31.67
N VAL A 17 47.15 -30.78 -30.96
CA VAL A 17 47.09 -30.96 -29.50
C VAL A 17 47.46 -29.62 -28.86
N LEU A 18 46.45 -28.85 -28.44
CA LEU A 18 46.66 -27.75 -27.51
C LEU A 18 46.60 -28.31 -26.08
N LEU A 19 47.74 -28.33 -25.39
CA LEU A 19 47.78 -28.49 -23.94
C LEU A 19 47.10 -27.28 -23.30
N ALA A 20 45.86 -27.45 -22.84
CA ALA A 20 45.25 -26.53 -21.88
C ALA A 20 45.74 -26.92 -20.48
N ALA A 21 46.56 -26.06 -19.89
CA ALA A 21 46.93 -26.16 -18.48
C ALA A 21 45.66 -26.06 -17.63
N THR A 22 45.31 -27.14 -16.95
CA THR A 22 44.20 -27.20 -16.00
C THR A 22 44.56 -26.42 -14.75
N ILE A 23 44.11 -25.17 -14.66
CA ILE A 23 43.96 -24.49 -13.38
C ILE A 23 42.71 -25.12 -12.74
N GLY A 24 42.93 -25.98 -11.75
CA GLY A 24 41.87 -26.54 -10.93
C GLY A 24 41.23 -25.43 -10.10
N LEU A 25 40.13 -24.88 -10.60
CA LEU A 25 39.15 -24.18 -9.77
C LEU A 25 38.27 -25.26 -9.13
N PRO A 26 38.03 -25.23 -7.81
CA PRO A 26 37.13 -26.18 -7.19
C PRO A 26 35.72 -25.93 -7.74
N VAL A 27 35.16 -26.91 -8.45
CA VAL A 27 33.72 -26.98 -8.71
C VAL A 27 33.07 -27.28 -7.37
N LEU A 28 32.64 -26.24 -6.67
CA LEU A 28 31.67 -26.36 -5.59
C LEU A 28 30.34 -26.78 -6.21
N THR A 29 30.09 -28.07 -6.24
CA THR A 29 28.75 -28.60 -6.45
C THR A 29 27.90 -28.21 -5.24
N VAL A 30 27.14 -27.11 -5.35
CA VAL A 30 26.06 -26.81 -4.41
C VAL A 30 24.89 -27.73 -4.77
N SER A 31 25.04 -29.01 -4.43
CA SER A 31 23.91 -29.93 -4.36
C SER A 31 23.35 -29.85 -2.95
N GLY A 32 22.14 -29.29 -2.83
CA GLY A 32 21.36 -29.29 -1.60
C GLY A 32 21.23 -27.90 -0.97
N LEU A 33 20.25 -27.12 -1.45
CA LEU A 33 19.45 -26.14 -0.70
C LEU A 33 18.34 -25.60 -1.63
N PHE A 34 17.57 -26.51 -2.23
CA PHE A 34 16.19 -26.22 -2.65
C PHE A 34 15.28 -26.97 -1.69
N ASP A 35 15.32 -26.54 -0.44
CA ASP A 35 14.21 -26.74 0.48
C ASP A 35 13.81 -25.31 0.84
N ARG A 36 12.83 -24.77 0.10
CA ARG A 36 12.19 -23.50 0.48
C ARG A 36 11.34 -23.86 1.68
N PRO A 37 11.67 -23.43 2.91
CA PRO A 37 10.65 -23.51 3.93
C PRO A 37 9.55 -22.56 3.48
N GLU A 38 8.35 -23.11 3.28
CA GLU A 38 7.11 -22.37 3.42
C GLU A 38 7.11 -21.73 4.82
N LEU A 39 7.74 -20.56 4.93
CA LEU A 39 7.56 -19.67 6.07
C LEU A 39 6.43 -18.74 5.68
N GLY A 40 5.23 -19.16 6.07
CA GLY A 40 4.09 -18.27 6.20
C GLY A 40 4.40 -17.10 7.14
N PHE A 41 3.57 -16.07 6.99
CA PHE A 41 3.64 -14.73 7.59
C PHE A 41 4.59 -13.76 6.86
N GLY A 42 4.21 -13.41 5.63
CA GLY A 42 4.40 -12.03 5.15
C GLY A 42 3.58 -11.05 6.01
N PRO A 43 3.81 -9.72 5.88
CA PRO A 43 3.06 -8.72 6.66
C PRO A 43 1.58 -9.02 6.51
N SER A 44 0.86 -9.09 7.63
CA SER A 44 -0.57 -9.37 7.67
C SER A 44 -1.28 -8.53 6.62
N ALA A 45 -1.57 -9.12 5.47
CA ALA A 45 -2.42 -8.51 4.48
C ALA A 45 -3.75 -8.30 5.19
N ALA A 46 -4.16 -7.05 5.36
CA ALA A 46 -5.48 -6.72 5.88
C ALA A 46 -6.48 -7.66 5.19
N SER A 47 -7.14 -8.53 5.95
CA SER A 47 -8.06 -9.48 5.35
C SER A 47 -9.18 -8.65 4.73
N LEU A 48 -9.31 -8.72 3.39
CA LEU A 48 -10.42 -8.13 2.68
C LEU A 48 -11.62 -9.07 2.87
N ASP A 49 -12.14 -9.11 4.09
CA ASP A 49 -13.19 -10.04 4.49
C ASP A 49 -14.41 -9.89 3.57
N GLY A 50 -14.84 -10.99 2.97
CA GLY A 50 -15.94 -11.00 2.00
C GLY A 50 -15.54 -10.77 0.54
N VAL A 51 -14.28 -10.47 0.25
CA VAL A 51 -13.74 -10.43 -1.13
C VAL A 51 -13.30 -11.84 -1.56
N PRO A 52 -13.60 -12.30 -2.79
CA PRO A 52 -13.10 -13.58 -3.30
C PRO A 52 -11.56 -13.68 -3.22
N PRO A 53 -10.97 -14.83 -2.83
CA PRO A 53 -9.53 -14.90 -2.54
C PRO A 53 -8.59 -14.43 -3.65
N VAL A 54 -8.88 -14.77 -4.91
CA VAL A 54 -8.08 -14.33 -6.07
C VAL A 54 -8.16 -12.81 -6.25
N ALA A 55 -9.36 -12.24 -6.05
CA ALA A 55 -9.55 -10.80 -6.13
C ALA A 55 -8.83 -10.07 -4.98
N ALA A 56 -8.91 -10.61 -3.77
CA ALA A 56 -8.23 -10.06 -2.61
C ALA A 56 -6.71 -10.02 -2.81
N ASP A 57 -6.12 -11.11 -3.30
CA ASP A 57 -4.68 -11.18 -3.63
C ASP A 57 -4.31 -10.16 -4.71
N ALA A 58 -5.10 -10.06 -5.79
CA ALA A 58 -4.88 -9.07 -6.84
C ALA A 58 -4.88 -7.62 -6.31
N TYR A 59 -5.85 -7.24 -5.49
CA TYR A 59 -5.92 -5.89 -4.91
C TYR A 59 -4.79 -5.62 -3.92
N GLN A 60 -4.41 -6.61 -3.10
CA GLN A 60 -3.32 -6.47 -2.14
C GLN A 60 -1.97 -6.29 -2.85
N ARG A 61 -1.70 -7.06 -3.91
CA ARG A 61 -0.49 -6.91 -4.73
C ARG A 61 -0.43 -5.57 -5.44
N ALA A 62 -1.53 -5.14 -6.04
CA ALA A 62 -1.62 -3.84 -6.71
C ALA A 62 -1.38 -2.68 -5.74
N ALA A 63 -1.97 -2.73 -4.54
CA ALA A 63 -1.72 -1.74 -3.49
C ALA A 63 -0.26 -1.76 -3.01
N ALA A 64 0.35 -2.94 -2.85
CA ALA A 64 1.74 -3.09 -2.44
C ALA A 64 2.75 -2.53 -3.49
N ALA A 65 2.39 -2.56 -4.77
CA ALA A 65 3.22 -1.97 -5.84
C ALA A 65 3.15 -0.43 -5.88
N ALA A 66 2.10 0.17 -5.33
CA ALA A 66 1.78 1.59 -5.47
C ALA A 66 2.87 2.59 -5.04
N PRO A 67 3.64 2.36 -3.96
CA PRO A 67 4.75 3.24 -3.59
C PRO A 67 5.88 3.33 -4.62
N SER A 68 5.95 2.37 -5.57
CA SER A 68 6.96 2.36 -6.64
C SER A 68 6.51 3.06 -7.92
N PHE A 69 5.26 3.51 -8.00
CA PHE A 69 4.75 4.21 -9.17
C PHE A 69 5.31 5.63 -9.29
N SER A 70 5.04 6.27 -10.43
CA SER A 70 5.37 7.66 -10.69
C SER A 70 4.10 8.40 -11.17
N PRO A 71 3.50 9.28 -10.34
CA PRO A 71 3.91 9.62 -8.98
C PRO A 71 3.69 8.46 -7.98
N PRO A 72 4.50 8.38 -6.90
CA PRO A 72 4.24 7.43 -5.84
C PRO A 72 2.97 7.82 -5.07
N CYS A 73 2.33 6.84 -4.45
CA CYS A 73 1.06 7.01 -3.74
C CYS A 73 0.87 5.87 -2.72
N SER A 74 -0.19 5.95 -1.93
CA SER A 74 -0.58 4.93 -0.95
C SER A 74 -2.04 4.53 -1.13
N VAL A 75 -2.41 4.03 -2.32
CA VAL A 75 -3.77 3.51 -2.57
C VAL A 75 -4.00 2.25 -1.74
N PRO A 76 -5.03 2.20 -0.88
CA PRO A 76 -5.27 1.01 -0.06
C PRO A 76 -5.97 -0.09 -0.87
N ALA A 77 -5.70 -1.35 -0.51
CA ALA A 77 -6.32 -2.51 -1.14
C ALA A 77 -7.86 -2.52 -0.96
N SER A 78 -8.38 -1.97 0.12
CA SER A 78 -9.82 -1.79 0.35
C SER A 78 -10.46 -0.89 -0.70
N LEU A 79 -9.77 0.18 -1.14
CA LEU A 79 -10.28 1.06 -2.20
C LEU A 79 -10.32 0.35 -3.55
N LEU A 80 -9.27 -0.42 -3.88
CA LEU A 80 -9.26 -1.23 -5.10
C LEU A 80 -10.36 -2.30 -5.07
N ALA A 81 -10.60 -2.92 -3.92
CA ALA A 81 -11.71 -3.84 -3.73
C ALA A 81 -13.07 -3.14 -3.92
N GLY A 82 -13.23 -1.91 -3.41
CA GLY A 82 -14.42 -1.11 -3.60
C GLY A 82 -14.70 -0.80 -5.08
N VAL A 83 -13.66 -0.43 -5.85
CA VAL A 83 -13.77 -0.28 -7.31
C VAL A 83 -14.20 -1.60 -7.95
N GLY A 84 -13.50 -2.70 -7.68
CA GLY A 84 -13.84 -3.99 -8.26
C GLY A 84 -15.24 -4.51 -7.91
N GLU A 85 -15.75 -4.21 -6.71
CA GLU A 85 -17.13 -4.52 -6.32
C GLU A 85 -18.13 -3.75 -7.19
N VAL A 86 -17.97 -2.43 -7.28
CA VAL A 86 -18.89 -1.54 -8.00
C VAL A 86 -18.85 -1.79 -9.52
N GLU A 87 -17.68 -2.03 -10.09
CA GLU A 87 -17.52 -2.24 -11.53
C GLU A 87 -18.06 -3.60 -11.99
N SER A 88 -17.85 -4.66 -11.22
CA SER A 88 -18.14 -6.02 -11.71
C SER A 88 -18.43 -7.08 -10.65
N GLY A 89 -18.59 -6.71 -9.38
CA GLY A 89 -18.68 -7.69 -8.29
C GLY A 89 -17.42 -8.56 -8.20
N HIS A 90 -16.25 -7.94 -8.30
CA HIS A 90 -14.93 -8.57 -8.33
C HIS A 90 -14.74 -9.59 -9.46
N GLY A 91 -15.19 -9.25 -10.68
CA GLY A 91 -15.05 -10.10 -11.86
C GLY A 91 -16.11 -11.18 -11.99
N THR A 92 -17.26 -11.03 -11.34
CA THR A 92 -18.36 -12.03 -11.36
C THR A 92 -19.63 -11.57 -12.09
N HIS A 93 -19.65 -10.33 -12.58
CA HIS A 93 -20.78 -9.78 -13.32
C HIS A 93 -21.15 -10.61 -14.54
N GLY A 94 -22.46 -10.70 -14.84
CA GLY A 94 -22.95 -11.42 -16.01
C GLY A 94 -22.73 -12.94 -15.97
N GLY A 95 -22.46 -13.52 -14.79
CA GLY A 95 -22.14 -14.93 -14.63
C GLY A 95 -20.69 -15.27 -14.96
N ALA A 96 -19.81 -14.25 -15.06
CA ALA A 96 -18.39 -14.45 -15.18
C ALA A 96 -17.79 -15.09 -13.92
N THR A 97 -16.65 -15.74 -14.11
CA THR A 97 -15.87 -16.39 -13.05
C THR A 97 -14.41 -16.00 -13.19
N VAL A 98 -13.72 -15.90 -12.06
CA VAL A 98 -12.29 -15.60 -11.98
C VAL A 98 -11.53 -16.91 -11.73
N SER A 99 -10.61 -17.27 -12.62
CA SER A 99 -9.73 -18.43 -12.43
C SER A 99 -8.58 -18.13 -11.46
N GLY A 100 -7.83 -19.15 -11.05
CA GLY A 100 -6.71 -18.98 -10.10
C GLY A 100 -5.59 -18.05 -10.58
N ASN A 101 -5.38 -17.93 -11.89
CA ASN A 101 -4.43 -17.00 -12.50
C ASN A 101 -5.02 -15.60 -12.78
N GLY A 102 -6.28 -15.36 -12.39
CA GLY A 102 -6.95 -14.06 -12.54
C GLY A 102 -7.80 -13.90 -13.79
N ASP A 103 -7.79 -14.84 -14.74
CA ASP A 103 -8.56 -14.70 -15.98
C ASP A 103 -10.06 -14.69 -15.69
N VAL A 104 -10.75 -13.70 -16.25
CA VAL A 104 -12.20 -13.55 -16.12
C VAL A 104 -12.89 -14.12 -17.36
N ARG A 105 -13.77 -15.10 -17.15
CA ARG A 105 -14.51 -15.79 -18.23
C ARG A 105 -16.00 -15.97 -17.93
N PRO A 106 -16.91 -15.69 -18.90
CA PRO A 106 -16.65 -14.95 -20.14
C PRO A 106 -16.14 -13.51 -19.87
N PRO A 107 -15.52 -12.85 -20.86
CA PRO A 107 -15.14 -11.44 -20.74
C PRO A 107 -16.31 -10.57 -20.28
N ILE A 108 -16.03 -9.62 -19.38
CA ILE A 108 -17.01 -8.63 -18.93
C ILE A 108 -16.86 -7.40 -19.82
N VAL A 109 -17.81 -7.22 -20.73
CA VAL A 109 -17.86 -6.07 -21.65
C VAL A 109 -19.07 -5.22 -21.27
N GLY A 110 -18.80 -3.96 -20.93
CA GLY A 110 -19.80 -2.99 -20.51
C GLY A 110 -20.70 -2.53 -21.66
N ILE A 111 -21.53 -1.52 -21.41
CA ILE A 111 -22.36 -0.90 -22.45
C ILE A 111 -21.49 -0.11 -23.45
N PRO A 112 -21.94 0.09 -24.70
CA PRO A 112 -21.24 0.96 -25.64
C PRO A 112 -21.18 2.40 -25.13
N LEU A 113 -20.05 3.09 -25.35
CA LEU A 113 -19.80 4.45 -24.86
C LEU A 113 -19.55 5.45 -26.01
N PRO A 114 -20.55 5.72 -26.87
CA PRO A 114 -20.39 6.62 -28.03
C PRO A 114 -20.04 8.06 -27.65
N GLN A 115 -20.27 8.44 -26.39
CA GLN A 115 -19.85 9.74 -25.85
C GLN A 115 -18.33 9.90 -25.76
N LEU A 116 -17.55 8.82 -25.85
CA LEU A 116 -16.08 8.84 -25.83
C LEU A 116 -15.45 8.95 -27.23
N GLY A 117 -16.24 8.83 -28.29
CA GLY A 117 -15.78 8.91 -29.68
C GLY A 117 -15.84 7.56 -30.41
N GLU A 118 -15.00 7.43 -31.43
CA GLU A 118 -14.84 6.22 -32.23
C GLU A 118 -13.99 5.16 -31.50
N ASP A 119 -14.08 3.91 -31.94
CA ASP A 119 -13.26 2.77 -31.47
C ASP A 119 -11.75 3.08 -31.44
N THR A 120 -11.09 2.72 -30.35
CA THR A 120 -9.66 2.98 -30.13
C THR A 120 -8.78 1.74 -30.16
N ASP A 121 -9.36 0.53 -30.26
CA ASP A 121 -8.62 -0.73 -30.23
C ASP A 121 -8.86 -1.71 -31.39
N GLY A 122 -9.79 -1.40 -32.30
CA GLY A 122 -10.09 -2.26 -33.44
C GLY A 122 -10.93 -3.48 -33.04
N GLY A 123 -11.62 -3.43 -31.90
CA GLY A 123 -12.36 -4.54 -31.30
C GLY A 123 -11.47 -5.56 -30.59
N SER A 124 -10.24 -5.19 -30.23
CA SER A 124 -9.26 -6.13 -29.65
C SER A 124 -9.67 -6.63 -28.27
N TRP A 125 -10.29 -5.79 -27.44
CA TRP A 125 -10.66 -6.16 -26.07
C TRP A 125 -12.17 -6.24 -25.84
N ASP A 126 -12.99 -5.51 -26.58
CA ASP A 126 -14.45 -5.52 -26.43
C ASP A 126 -15.22 -6.19 -27.60
N GLY A 127 -14.53 -6.50 -28.71
CA GLY A 127 -15.12 -7.08 -29.91
C GLY A 127 -15.92 -6.10 -30.79
N SER A 128 -15.94 -4.81 -30.47
CA SER A 128 -16.62 -3.76 -31.24
C SER A 128 -15.63 -3.01 -32.13
N THR A 129 -15.89 -2.95 -33.43
CA THR A 129 -15.05 -2.18 -34.37
C THR A 129 -15.62 -0.78 -34.67
N THR A 130 -16.49 -0.27 -33.80
CA THR A 130 -17.24 0.98 -34.08
C THR A 130 -17.24 1.97 -32.93
N VAL A 131 -17.24 1.49 -31.70
CA VAL A 131 -17.29 2.30 -30.48
C VAL A 131 -16.69 1.48 -29.35
N ASP A 132 -15.96 2.15 -28.45
CA ASP A 132 -15.39 1.51 -27.26
C ASP A 132 -16.48 1.16 -26.23
N HIS A 133 -16.26 0.04 -25.55
CA HIS A 133 -16.95 -0.36 -24.34
C HIS A 133 -15.96 -0.40 -23.17
N ALA A 134 -16.46 -0.37 -21.93
CA ALA A 134 -15.64 -0.69 -20.77
C ALA A 134 -15.31 -2.20 -20.74
N VAL A 135 -14.05 -2.56 -20.49
CA VAL A 135 -13.56 -3.95 -20.56
C VAL A 135 -13.04 -4.45 -19.23
N GLY A 136 -13.29 -5.73 -18.96
CA GLY A 136 -12.70 -6.46 -17.85
C GLY A 136 -13.31 -6.17 -16.48
N PRO A 137 -12.77 -6.79 -15.42
CA PRO A 137 -13.33 -6.72 -14.07
C PRO A 137 -13.21 -5.34 -13.42
N MET A 138 -12.34 -4.47 -13.93
CA MET A 138 -12.19 -3.09 -13.45
C MET A 138 -12.71 -2.05 -14.48
N GLN A 139 -13.44 -2.52 -15.50
CA GLN A 139 -14.18 -1.73 -16.49
C GLN A 139 -13.37 -0.58 -17.11
N PHE A 140 -12.17 -0.89 -17.58
CA PHE A 140 -11.33 0.09 -18.25
C PHE A 140 -11.85 0.45 -19.63
N ILE A 141 -11.73 1.71 -20.04
CA ILE A 141 -11.86 2.10 -21.44
C ILE A 141 -10.59 1.66 -22.19
N PRO A 142 -10.66 1.11 -23.41
CA PRO A 142 -9.50 0.69 -24.20
C PRO A 142 -8.40 1.75 -24.31
N SER A 143 -8.76 3.03 -24.51
CA SER A 143 -7.80 4.13 -24.52
C SER A 143 -7.10 4.34 -23.17
N THR A 144 -7.81 4.21 -22.05
CA THR A 144 -7.23 4.24 -20.70
C THR A 144 -6.34 3.01 -20.45
N TRP A 145 -6.78 1.83 -20.90
CA TRP A 145 -6.01 0.60 -20.78
C TRP A 145 -4.65 0.72 -21.50
N ARG A 146 -4.62 1.31 -22.69
CA ARG A 146 -3.35 1.56 -23.40
C ARG A 146 -2.35 2.41 -22.61
N ALA A 147 -2.84 3.30 -21.74
CA ALA A 147 -1.99 4.18 -20.94
C ALA A 147 -1.57 3.55 -19.59
N TYR A 148 -2.45 2.75 -18.97
CA TYR A 148 -2.27 2.30 -17.58
C TYR A 148 -2.15 0.79 -17.41
N GLY A 149 -2.50 -0.01 -18.42
CA GLY A 149 -2.38 -1.47 -18.43
C GLY A 149 -0.97 -1.92 -18.07
N ALA A 150 -0.89 -2.95 -17.25
CA ALA A 150 0.36 -3.51 -16.76
C ALA A 150 0.17 -4.99 -16.41
N ASP A 151 1.24 -5.76 -16.52
CA ASP A 151 1.30 -7.19 -16.18
C ASP A 151 1.34 -7.30 -14.65
N GLY A 152 0.23 -7.76 -14.06
CA GLY A 152 0.03 -7.84 -12.62
C GLY A 152 0.23 -9.23 -12.03
N ASN A 153 0.26 -10.26 -12.88
CA ASN A 153 0.52 -11.65 -12.49
C ASN A 153 1.90 -12.18 -12.95
N ASP A 154 2.71 -11.33 -13.61
CA ASP A 154 4.04 -11.59 -14.14
C ASP A 154 4.06 -12.72 -15.20
N ASP A 155 3.00 -12.86 -16.01
CA ASP A 155 2.89 -13.90 -17.04
C ASP A 155 3.45 -13.47 -18.42
N GLY A 156 3.87 -12.20 -18.54
CA GLY A 156 4.44 -11.61 -19.75
C GLY A 156 3.42 -11.00 -20.70
N ALA A 157 2.13 -10.98 -20.34
CA ALA A 157 1.06 -10.32 -21.09
C ALA A 157 0.40 -9.20 -20.27
N THR A 158 -0.29 -8.30 -20.96
CA THR A 158 -1.20 -7.32 -20.33
C THR A 158 -2.59 -7.55 -20.91
N ASP A 159 -3.50 -8.11 -20.11
CA ASP A 159 -4.86 -8.45 -20.52
C ASP A 159 -5.89 -7.70 -19.64
N PRO A 160 -6.74 -6.82 -20.21
CA PRO A 160 -7.78 -6.16 -19.42
C PRO A 160 -8.77 -7.14 -18.80
N HIS A 161 -8.88 -8.36 -19.32
CA HIS A 161 -9.74 -9.42 -18.79
C HIS A 161 -9.06 -10.27 -17.72
N ASN A 162 -7.81 -9.98 -17.34
CA ASN A 162 -7.16 -10.57 -16.18
C ASN A 162 -7.29 -9.65 -14.95
N LEU A 163 -7.73 -10.20 -13.82
CA LEU A 163 -7.99 -9.43 -12.60
C LEU A 163 -6.73 -8.85 -11.95
N TYR A 164 -5.57 -9.53 -12.03
CA TYR A 164 -4.31 -9.00 -11.50
C TYR A 164 -3.85 -7.78 -12.30
N ASP A 165 -3.86 -7.90 -13.63
CA ASP A 165 -3.50 -6.82 -14.55
C ASP A 165 -4.44 -5.62 -14.38
N ALA A 166 -5.75 -5.90 -14.33
CA ALA A 166 -6.77 -4.89 -14.14
C ALA A 166 -6.64 -4.18 -12.78
N ALA A 167 -6.36 -4.91 -11.70
CA ALA A 167 -6.12 -4.32 -10.38
C ALA A 167 -4.87 -3.42 -10.37
N LEU A 168 -3.77 -3.88 -11.00
CA LEU A 168 -2.54 -3.11 -11.09
C LEU A 168 -2.73 -1.84 -11.92
N ALA A 169 -3.43 -1.93 -13.05
CA ALA A 169 -3.80 -0.79 -13.88
C ALA A 169 -4.67 0.22 -13.12
N ALA A 170 -5.66 -0.27 -12.33
CA ALA A 170 -6.51 0.59 -11.50
C ALA A 170 -5.70 1.35 -10.44
N ALA A 171 -4.78 0.68 -9.76
CA ALA A 171 -3.88 1.32 -8.81
C ALA A 171 -3.04 2.41 -9.49
N ARG A 172 -2.44 2.11 -10.65
CA ARG A 172 -1.65 3.09 -11.44
C ARG A 172 -2.50 4.30 -11.83
N TYR A 173 -3.72 4.07 -12.30
CA TYR A 173 -4.60 5.14 -12.76
C TYR A 173 -5.09 6.04 -11.62
N LEU A 174 -5.50 5.45 -10.49
CA LEU A 174 -5.89 6.18 -9.29
C LEU A 174 -4.73 6.99 -8.73
N CYS A 175 -3.51 6.47 -8.77
CA CYS A 175 -2.34 7.20 -8.30
C CYS A 175 -1.97 8.37 -9.21
N ALA A 176 -2.09 8.21 -10.53
CA ALA A 176 -1.85 9.30 -11.46
C ALA A 176 -2.83 10.48 -11.29
N SER A 177 -4.07 10.20 -10.90
CA SER A 177 -5.14 11.20 -10.77
C SER A 177 -5.37 11.71 -9.34
N GLY A 178 -5.04 10.89 -8.34
CA GLY A 178 -5.36 11.11 -6.94
C GLY A 178 -4.17 11.11 -5.98
N SER A 179 -2.92 11.07 -6.45
CA SER A 179 -1.74 11.12 -5.55
C SER A 179 -1.87 12.26 -4.52
N PRO A 180 -1.55 12.00 -3.23
CA PRO A 180 -0.89 10.81 -2.68
C PRO A 180 -1.81 9.62 -2.35
N MET A 181 -3.12 9.69 -2.58
CA MET A 181 -4.11 8.67 -2.17
C MET A 181 -4.18 8.39 -0.67
N ALA A 182 -3.79 9.37 0.16
CA ALA A 182 -3.69 9.20 1.62
C ALA A 182 -4.96 9.60 2.39
N THR A 183 -5.84 10.38 1.76
CA THR A 183 -7.07 10.90 2.38
C THR A 183 -8.31 10.57 1.55
N GLU A 184 -9.50 10.60 2.15
CA GLU A 184 -10.75 10.44 1.37
C GLU A 184 -10.88 11.50 0.26
N SER A 185 -10.39 12.73 0.49
CA SER A 185 -10.38 13.76 -0.55
C SER A 185 -9.51 13.36 -1.75
N ASP A 186 -8.38 12.71 -1.50
CA ASP A 186 -7.52 12.16 -2.55
C ASP A 186 -8.22 11.04 -3.31
N TRP A 187 -8.91 10.15 -2.59
CA TRP A 187 -9.68 9.07 -3.19
C TRP A 187 -10.79 9.62 -4.08
N ARG A 188 -11.54 10.63 -3.62
CA ARG A 188 -12.60 11.29 -4.42
C ARG A 188 -12.03 11.91 -5.70
N ARG A 189 -10.85 12.55 -5.65
CA ARG A 189 -10.20 13.05 -6.87
C ARG A 189 -9.84 11.93 -7.84
N GLY A 190 -9.26 10.84 -7.34
CA GLY A 190 -8.93 9.68 -8.16
C GLY A 190 -10.17 9.01 -8.77
N LEU A 191 -11.21 8.82 -7.96
CA LEU A 191 -12.48 8.20 -8.38
C LEU A 191 -13.25 9.08 -9.35
N TRP A 192 -13.21 10.40 -9.21
CA TRP A 192 -13.81 11.32 -10.18
C TRP A 192 -13.14 11.22 -11.56
N ALA A 193 -11.83 11.02 -11.61
CA ALA A 193 -11.11 10.73 -12.86
C ALA A 193 -11.43 9.32 -13.39
N TYR A 194 -11.69 8.36 -12.49
CA TYR A 194 -12.13 7.02 -12.85
C TYR A 194 -13.52 7.03 -13.51
N ASN A 195 -14.45 7.74 -12.89
CA ASN A 195 -15.81 7.96 -13.37
C ASN A 195 -16.29 9.33 -12.86
N HIS A 196 -16.71 10.21 -13.77
CA HIS A 196 -17.14 11.60 -13.48
C HIS A 196 -18.51 11.66 -12.78
N SER A 197 -18.63 11.02 -11.61
CA SER A 197 -19.85 10.87 -10.82
C SER A 197 -19.52 10.82 -9.32
N GLU A 198 -20.04 11.77 -8.55
CA GLU A 198 -19.92 11.75 -7.09
C GLU A 198 -20.64 10.55 -6.48
N ALA A 199 -21.77 10.13 -7.07
CA ALA A 199 -22.51 8.95 -6.62
C ALA A 199 -21.67 7.67 -6.77
N TYR A 200 -20.90 7.57 -7.85
CA TYR A 200 -19.94 6.46 -8.03
C TYR A 200 -18.85 6.50 -6.96
N ALA A 201 -18.28 7.68 -6.70
CA ALA A 201 -17.26 7.82 -5.66
C ALA A 201 -17.80 7.43 -4.27
N ASP A 202 -19.04 7.83 -3.94
CA ASP A 202 -19.72 7.46 -2.70
C ASP A 202 -19.93 5.95 -2.60
N ASP A 203 -20.39 5.29 -3.67
CA ASP A 203 -20.61 3.84 -3.69
C ASP A 203 -19.30 3.07 -3.51
N VAL A 204 -18.22 3.48 -4.19
CA VAL A 204 -16.90 2.88 -4.06
C VAL A 204 -16.32 3.08 -2.66
N ILE A 205 -16.38 4.29 -2.10
CA ILE A 205 -15.87 4.56 -0.74
C ILE A 205 -16.66 3.76 0.29
N LYS A 206 -17.99 3.69 0.14
CA LYS A 206 -18.85 2.88 1.00
C LYS A 206 -18.52 1.39 0.90
N ALA A 207 -18.18 0.90 -0.30
CA ALA A 207 -17.69 -0.46 -0.52
C ALA A 207 -16.33 -0.69 0.15
N ALA A 208 -15.37 0.19 -0.09
CA ALA A 208 -14.04 0.13 0.49
C ALA A 208 -14.08 0.03 2.02
N ARG A 209 -14.90 0.84 2.68
CA ARG A 209 -15.07 0.83 4.14
C ARG A 209 -15.62 -0.49 4.70
N ARG A 210 -16.30 -1.32 3.90
CA ARG A 210 -16.71 -2.68 4.33
C ARG A 210 -15.56 -3.68 4.33
N TYR A 211 -14.55 -3.43 3.49
CA TYR A 211 -13.37 -4.29 3.33
C TYR A 211 -12.16 -3.81 4.14
N GLU A 212 -12.26 -2.63 4.75
CA GLU A 212 -11.34 -2.27 5.83
C GLU A 212 -11.50 -3.32 6.94
N PRO A 213 -10.39 -3.76 7.56
CA PRO A 213 -10.45 -4.66 8.71
C PRO A 213 -11.48 -4.13 9.70
N ALA A 214 -12.29 -5.02 10.28
CA ALA A 214 -13.17 -4.65 11.37
C ALA A 214 -12.33 -3.93 12.43
N GLU A 215 -12.47 -2.61 12.50
CA GLU A 215 -11.88 -1.83 13.57
C GLU A 215 -12.47 -2.40 14.85
N THR A 216 -11.63 -2.85 15.78
CA THR A 216 -12.05 -2.99 17.17
C THR A 216 -12.77 -1.70 17.54
N SER A 217 -14.07 -1.79 17.79
CA SER A 217 -15.03 -0.70 17.80
C SER A 217 -14.50 0.62 18.37
N PRO A 218 -14.88 1.78 17.79
CA PRO A 218 -14.46 3.07 18.31
C PRO A 218 -14.94 3.22 19.75
N THR A 219 -14.00 3.38 20.69
CA THR A 219 -14.33 3.85 22.03
C THR A 219 -14.63 5.34 21.87
N SER A 220 -15.91 5.69 21.81
CA SER A 220 -16.39 7.07 21.69
C SER A 220 -15.86 7.94 22.83
N GLY A 221 -14.75 8.65 22.58
CA GLY A 221 -14.32 9.81 23.36
C GLY A 221 -14.99 11.06 22.80
N THR A 222 -15.70 11.78 23.65
CA THR A 222 -16.50 12.94 23.26
C THR A 222 -15.63 14.12 22.79
N GLY A 223 -15.68 14.41 21.49
CA GLY A 223 -15.30 15.71 20.91
C GLY A 223 -14.10 15.68 19.96
N ASP A 224 -14.36 15.38 18.69
CA ASP A 224 -13.52 15.67 17.51
C ASP A 224 -12.18 14.92 17.30
N VAL A 225 -11.85 13.93 18.14
CA VAL A 225 -10.69 13.06 17.90
C VAL A 225 -11.18 11.63 17.65
N GLN A 226 -11.06 11.16 16.41
CA GLN A 226 -11.36 9.78 16.05
C GLN A 226 -10.17 8.89 16.41
N LEU A 227 -10.37 7.96 17.33
CA LEU A 227 -9.32 7.07 17.84
C LEU A 227 -9.65 5.62 17.50
N VAL A 228 -8.61 4.87 17.18
CA VAL A 228 -8.63 3.41 16.99
C VAL A 228 -7.58 2.79 17.90
N GLU A 229 -7.86 1.59 18.40
CA GLU A 229 -6.86 0.85 19.18
C GLU A 229 -5.72 0.37 18.26
N VAL A 230 -4.49 0.56 18.73
CA VAL A 230 -3.27 0.03 18.13
C VAL A 230 -2.59 -0.86 19.17
N GLU A 231 -2.38 -2.13 18.82
CA GLU A 231 -1.75 -3.10 19.72
C GLU A 231 -0.36 -2.61 20.17
N GLY A 232 -0.11 -2.67 21.48
CA GLY A 232 1.14 -2.19 22.09
C GLY A 232 1.26 -0.68 22.27
N ILE A 233 0.28 0.12 21.79
CA ILE A 233 0.30 1.60 21.84
C ILE A 233 -0.97 2.21 22.47
N GLY A 234 -2.12 1.54 22.33
CA GLY A 234 -3.41 2.03 22.81
C GLY A 234 -4.14 2.95 21.82
N PRO A 235 -5.09 3.80 22.29
CA PRO A 235 -5.88 4.64 21.41
C PRO A 235 -5.00 5.59 20.60
N THR A 236 -5.18 5.59 19.29
CA THR A 236 -4.36 6.32 18.33
C THR A 236 -5.26 6.97 17.31
N ASN A 237 -4.93 8.19 16.87
CA ASN A 237 -5.75 8.88 15.89
C ASN A 237 -5.89 8.04 14.61
N ILE A 238 -7.12 7.90 14.10
CA ILE A 238 -7.39 7.11 12.90
C ILE A 238 -6.57 7.60 11.69
N VAL A 239 -6.27 8.90 11.60
CA VAL A 239 -5.56 9.49 10.44
C VAL A 239 -4.13 9.01 10.27
N TRP A 240 -3.51 8.46 11.33
CA TRP A 240 -2.14 7.96 11.26
C TRP A 240 -1.94 6.56 11.90
N ALA A 241 -3.01 5.92 12.36
CA ALA A 241 -2.93 4.60 13.01
C ALA A 241 -2.33 3.52 12.10
N HIS A 242 -2.54 3.61 10.78
CA HIS A 242 -1.93 2.68 9.81
C HIS A 242 -0.40 2.84 9.75
N GLN A 243 0.10 4.08 9.78
CA GLN A 243 1.52 4.41 9.78
C GLN A 243 2.17 3.87 11.06
N VAL A 244 1.51 4.05 12.21
CA VAL A 244 1.97 3.50 13.49
C VAL A 244 2.03 1.97 13.42
N ARG A 245 0.97 1.28 12.97
CA ARG A 245 0.99 -0.19 12.81
C ARG A 245 2.13 -0.67 11.90
N SER A 246 2.37 0.05 10.80
CA SER A 246 3.45 -0.27 9.85
C SER A 246 4.84 -0.10 10.50
N LEU A 247 5.03 0.95 11.29
CA LEU A 247 6.25 1.18 12.07
C LEU A 247 6.49 0.04 13.06
N LEU A 248 5.47 -0.34 13.84
CA LEU A 248 5.57 -1.42 14.84
C LEU A 248 5.92 -2.75 14.20
N ALA A 249 5.30 -3.07 13.06
CA ALA A 249 5.56 -4.29 12.31
C ALA A 249 7.00 -4.33 11.77
N ALA A 250 7.48 -3.22 11.19
CA ALA A 250 8.86 -3.13 10.70
C ALA A 250 9.87 -3.26 11.85
N ALA A 251 9.63 -2.61 12.99
CA ALA A 251 10.49 -2.70 14.15
C ALA A 251 10.54 -4.13 14.71
N ALA A 252 9.40 -4.81 14.78
CA ALA A 252 9.32 -6.20 15.20
C ALA A 252 10.07 -7.14 14.24
N ALA A 253 9.98 -6.93 12.92
CA ALA A 253 10.70 -7.71 11.91
C ALA A 253 12.23 -7.59 12.07
N ASP A 254 12.71 -6.42 12.49
CA ASP A 254 14.12 -6.16 12.79
C ASP A 254 14.55 -6.58 14.22
N GLY A 255 13.66 -7.23 14.98
CA GLY A 255 13.92 -7.70 16.34
C GLY A 255 13.92 -6.59 17.40
N VAL A 256 13.29 -5.45 17.11
CA VAL A 256 13.14 -4.30 18.02
C VAL A 256 11.64 -4.05 18.26
N PRO A 257 10.92 -4.92 18.99
CA PRO A 257 9.51 -4.68 19.28
C PRO A 257 9.34 -3.37 20.07
N LEU A 258 8.35 -2.58 19.69
CA LEU A 258 8.06 -1.27 20.27
C LEU A 258 6.74 -1.31 21.03
N THR A 259 6.70 -0.66 22.19
CA THR A 259 5.49 -0.41 22.98
C THR A 259 5.50 1.02 23.49
N GLY A 260 4.32 1.53 23.86
CA GLY A 260 4.19 2.89 24.35
C GLY A 260 2.75 3.30 24.59
N SER A 261 2.54 4.62 24.66
CA SER A 261 1.22 5.21 24.82
C SER A 261 0.99 6.37 23.86
N SER A 262 -0.13 6.34 23.13
CA SER A 262 -0.47 7.36 22.12
C SER A 262 -1.42 8.45 22.62
N TYR A 263 -2.56 8.07 23.20
CA TYR A 263 -3.60 9.03 23.58
C TYR A 263 -3.62 9.35 25.07
N ARG A 264 -3.85 10.62 25.38
CA ARG A 264 -4.15 11.11 26.73
C ARG A 264 -5.51 11.79 26.73
N ASN A 265 -6.40 11.37 27.64
CA ASN A 265 -7.73 11.95 27.74
C ASN A 265 -7.68 13.44 28.14
N PRO A 266 -8.23 14.37 27.34
CA PRO A 266 -8.29 15.80 27.67
C PRO A 266 -8.99 16.09 29.00
N ASP A 267 -9.97 15.27 29.41
CA ASP A 267 -10.67 15.45 30.69
C ASP A 267 -9.74 15.23 31.90
N GLU A 268 -8.78 14.30 31.79
CA GLU A 268 -7.76 14.09 32.81
C GLU A 268 -6.81 15.28 32.88
N GLN A 269 -6.44 15.85 31.72
CA GLN A 269 -5.60 17.05 31.65
C GLN A 269 -6.32 18.28 32.24
N ILE A 270 -7.63 18.42 32.00
CA ILE A 270 -8.49 19.44 32.61
C ILE A 270 -8.57 19.22 34.13
N ALA A 271 -8.70 17.97 34.59
CA ALA A 271 -8.72 17.65 36.02
C ALA A 271 -7.40 18.00 36.71
N LEU A 272 -6.26 17.70 36.08
CA LEU A 272 -4.93 18.09 36.56
C LEU A 272 -4.76 19.62 36.62
N ARG A 273 -5.26 20.35 35.61
CA ARG A 273 -5.26 21.82 35.62
C ARG A 273 -6.10 22.39 36.76
N LYS A 274 -7.29 21.84 37.00
CA LYS A 274 -8.15 22.23 38.13
C LYS A 274 -7.41 22.03 39.46
N ALA A 275 -6.70 20.91 39.61
CA ALA A 275 -5.96 20.59 40.82
C ALA A 275 -4.70 21.46 41.03
N HIS A 276 -3.94 21.74 39.98
CA HIS A 276 -2.60 22.35 40.08
C HIS A 276 -2.55 23.85 39.74
N CYS A 277 -3.55 24.36 39.02
CA CYS A 277 -3.59 25.74 38.50
C CYS A 277 -4.80 26.52 39.03
N GLY A 278 -5.87 25.82 39.45
CA GLY A 278 -7.13 26.40 39.92
C GLY A 278 -8.31 26.19 38.95
N ASN A 279 -9.51 26.59 39.38
CA ASN A 279 -10.76 26.23 38.71
C ASN A 279 -11.32 27.28 37.74
N SER A 280 -10.67 28.44 37.58
CA SER A 280 -11.14 29.48 36.65
C SER A 280 -10.86 29.07 35.21
N HIS A 281 -11.64 29.62 34.26
CA HIS A 281 -11.36 29.43 32.82
C HIS A 281 -9.92 29.79 32.48
N HIS A 282 -9.44 30.93 33.01
CA HIS A 282 -8.06 31.36 32.86
C HIS A 282 -7.07 30.29 33.36
N ALA A 283 -7.28 29.74 34.57
CA ALA A 283 -6.41 28.70 35.13
C ALA A 283 -6.41 27.38 34.34
N ILE A 284 -7.52 27.05 33.66
CA ILE A 284 -7.68 25.79 32.94
C ILE A 284 -7.27 25.88 31.47
N TYR A 285 -7.45 27.01 30.80
CA TYR A 285 -7.25 27.11 29.34
C TYR A 285 -6.17 28.11 28.93
N GLU A 286 -5.92 29.16 29.71
CA GLU A 286 -5.06 30.28 29.27
C GLU A 286 -3.71 30.32 29.99
N MET A 287 -3.73 30.08 31.30
CA MET A 287 -2.60 30.22 32.21
C MET A 287 -1.40 29.36 31.75
N PRO A 288 -0.18 29.93 31.65
CA PRO A 288 1.01 29.17 31.27
C PRO A 288 1.29 28.02 32.23
N SER A 289 1.70 26.87 31.69
CA SER A 289 1.95 25.65 32.48
C SER A 289 2.94 25.84 33.63
N SER A 290 3.93 26.73 33.46
CA SER A 290 4.92 27.06 34.50
C SER A 290 4.36 27.76 35.74
N GLN A 291 3.12 28.28 35.67
CA GLN A 291 2.45 28.93 36.80
C GLN A 291 1.61 27.95 37.64
N CYS A 292 1.47 26.70 37.18
CA CYS A 292 0.83 25.63 37.94
C CYS A 292 1.84 24.95 38.89
N SER A 293 1.35 24.33 39.97
CA SER A 293 2.18 23.57 40.90
C SER A 293 1.65 22.14 41.09
N PRO A 294 2.31 21.10 40.50
CA PRO A 294 3.44 21.16 39.57
C PRO A 294 3.07 21.73 38.18
N PRO A 295 4.05 22.09 37.34
CA PRO A 295 3.78 22.57 35.98
C PRO A 295 2.93 21.57 35.18
N THR A 296 1.82 22.06 34.60
CA THR A 296 0.79 21.19 33.99
C THR A 296 0.39 21.73 32.61
N ALA A 297 0.45 20.88 31.58
CA ALA A 297 0.15 21.26 30.18
C ALA A 297 -1.29 21.76 29.99
N ARG A 298 -1.49 22.57 28.94
CA ARG A 298 -2.80 23.14 28.61
C ARG A 298 -3.65 22.15 27.82
N PRO A 299 -4.94 21.95 28.16
CA PRO A 299 -5.84 21.13 27.38
C PRO A 299 -5.96 21.61 25.93
N GLY A 300 -6.00 20.66 25.00
CA GLY A 300 -6.15 20.89 23.57
C GLY A 300 -4.89 21.37 22.85
N THR A 301 -3.71 21.26 23.47
CA THR A 301 -2.45 21.70 22.85
C THR A 301 -1.43 20.58 22.68
N SER A 302 -1.69 19.40 23.26
CA SER A 302 -0.81 18.26 23.15
C SER A 302 -1.21 17.37 21.98
N GLN A 303 -0.23 16.87 21.22
CA GLN A 303 -0.48 15.84 20.22
C GLN A 303 -1.00 14.54 20.83
N HIS A 304 -0.69 14.24 22.10
CA HIS A 304 -1.29 13.12 22.82
C HIS A 304 -2.80 13.28 23.03
N GLU A 305 -3.31 14.50 23.17
CA GLU A 305 -4.76 14.75 23.30
C GLU A 305 -5.50 14.55 21.98
N GLN A 306 -4.76 14.54 20.88
CA GLN A 306 -5.27 14.21 19.55
C GLN A 306 -4.95 12.77 19.15
N GLY A 307 -4.23 12.00 19.98
CA GLY A 307 -3.71 10.69 19.61
C GLY A 307 -2.72 10.72 18.44
N LEU A 308 -2.03 11.85 18.23
CA LEU A 308 -1.06 12.14 17.16
C LEU A 308 0.41 12.14 17.65
N ALA A 309 0.65 11.64 18.86
CA ALA A 309 1.98 11.42 19.43
C ALA A 309 2.05 10.06 20.11
N ILE A 310 3.27 9.54 20.31
CA ILE A 310 3.58 8.30 21.00
C ILE A 310 4.78 8.54 21.92
N ASP A 311 4.62 8.14 23.18
CA ASP A 311 5.72 7.98 24.13
C ASP A 311 6.13 6.50 24.14
N PHE A 312 7.31 6.16 23.62
CA PHE A 312 7.81 4.79 23.56
C PHE A 312 8.55 4.38 24.83
N ASP A 313 8.14 3.26 25.46
CA ASP A 313 8.62 2.83 26.77
C ASP A 313 10.14 2.53 26.81
N ALA A 314 10.67 1.92 25.75
CA ALA A 314 12.07 1.47 25.67
C ALA A 314 13.02 2.51 25.07
N CYS A 315 12.55 3.74 24.85
CA CYS A 315 13.27 4.81 24.16
C CYS A 315 13.85 5.90 25.10
N SER A 316 14.10 5.57 26.36
CA SER A 316 14.50 6.54 27.40
C SER A 316 15.80 7.32 27.13
N THR A 317 16.72 6.79 26.30
CA THR A 317 17.97 7.46 25.95
C THR A 317 18.34 7.26 24.48
N ARG A 318 19.17 8.16 23.94
CA ARG A 318 19.66 8.06 22.54
C ARG A 318 20.56 6.85 22.25
N ALA A 319 20.95 6.11 23.28
CA ALA A 319 21.76 4.90 23.15
C ALA A 319 20.92 3.62 23.01
N THR A 320 19.62 3.65 23.33
CA THR A 320 18.78 2.45 23.30
C THR A 320 18.62 1.90 21.89
N ALA A 321 18.34 0.60 21.78
CA ALA A 321 18.01 -0.03 20.51
C ALA A 321 16.75 0.59 19.89
N CYS A 322 15.73 0.86 20.72
CA CYS A 322 14.52 1.58 20.37
C CYS A 322 14.84 2.93 19.70
N TRP A 323 15.64 3.80 20.36
CA TRP A 323 15.95 5.11 19.80
C TRP A 323 16.74 4.99 18.49
N ARG A 324 17.76 4.13 18.45
CA ARG A 324 18.62 3.97 17.27
C ARG A 324 17.84 3.46 16.07
N TRP A 325 16.92 2.52 16.30
CA TRP A 325 16.05 2.01 15.26
C TRP A 325 15.06 3.07 14.79
N LEU A 326 14.33 3.72 15.70
CA LEU A 326 13.37 4.78 15.33
C LEU A 326 14.05 5.94 14.59
N SER A 327 15.24 6.35 15.02
CA SER A 327 15.94 7.47 14.38
C SER A 327 16.46 7.16 12.98
N ALA A 328 16.61 5.89 12.64
CA ALA A 328 16.98 5.47 11.30
C ALA A 328 15.75 5.27 10.38
N HIS A 329 14.57 4.96 10.93
CA HIS A 329 13.43 4.47 10.14
C HIS A 329 12.14 5.28 10.29
N ALA A 330 11.84 5.86 11.46
CA ALA A 330 10.52 6.45 11.75
C ALA A 330 10.09 7.55 10.76
N SER A 331 11.03 8.30 10.19
CA SER A 331 10.73 9.32 9.20
C SER A 331 10.15 8.76 7.90
N SER A 332 10.45 7.51 7.52
CA SER A 332 9.81 6.89 6.34
C SER A 332 8.34 6.56 6.58
N PHE A 333 7.90 6.56 7.85
CA PHE A 333 6.51 6.39 8.25
C PHE A 333 5.84 7.72 8.60
N GLY A 334 6.51 8.86 8.39
CA GLY A 334 5.99 10.18 8.74
C GLY A 334 5.94 10.46 10.25
N ILE A 335 6.82 9.81 11.03
CA ILE A 335 6.88 9.94 12.48
C ILE A 335 8.19 10.61 12.87
N HIS A 336 8.11 11.69 13.66
CA HIS A 336 9.22 12.61 13.90
C HIS A 336 9.53 12.74 15.40
N PRO A 337 10.82 12.81 15.80
CA PRO A 337 11.19 12.90 17.21
C PRO A 337 11.07 14.32 17.74
N LEU A 338 10.62 14.47 18.99
CA LEU A 338 10.82 15.71 19.73
C LEU A 338 12.26 15.79 20.23
N SER A 339 12.98 16.84 19.81
CA SER A 339 14.43 16.95 20.07
C SER A 339 14.82 16.93 21.56
N SER A 340 13.94 17.38 22.46
CA SER A 340 14.17 17.39 23.91
C SER A 340 13.90 16.04 24.59
N GLU A 341 13.08 15.18 24.00
CA GLU A 341 12.54 13.97 24.64
C GLU A 341 12.78 12.74 23.75
N PRO A 342 13.81 11.93 24.03
CA PRO A 342 14.18 10.76 23.20
C PRO A 342 13.07 9.71 23.01
N TRP A 343 12.10 9.65 23.92
CA TRP A 343 10.97 8.73 23.89
C TRP A 343 9.76 9.27 23.14
N HIS A 344 9.69 10.57 22.87
CA HIS A 344 8.50 11.24 22.35
C HIS A 344 8.59 11.44 20.83
N TRP A 345 7.59 10.93 20.13
CA TRP A 345 7.50 10.96 18.67
C TRP A 345 6.10 11.34 18.22
N SER A 346 5.97 12.22 17.24
CA SER A 346 4.67 12.73 16.77
C SER A 346 4.65 12.96 15.26
N ILE A 347 3.47 13.28 14.73
CA ILE A 347 3.28 13.55 13.29
C ILE A 347 4.05 14.79 12.80
N ASP A 348 4.43 15.70 13.68
CA ASP A 348 5.14 16.94 13.35
C ASP A 348 6.40 17.20 14.19
N GLY A 349 6.75 16.28 15.09
CA GLY A 349 7.93 16.36 15.96
C GLY A 349 7.78 17.38 17.10
N ARG A 350 6.54 17.73 17.44
CA ARG A 350 6.16 18.59 18.56
C ARG A 350 5.35 17.86 19.61
#